data_AF-A0A380FW36-F1
#
_entry.id   AF-A0A380FW36-F1
#
_cell.length_a   1.000
_cell.length_b   1.000
_cell.length_c   1.000
_cell.angle_alpha   90.00
_cell.angle_beta   90.00
_cell.angle_gamma   90.00
#
_symmetry.space_group_name_H-M   'P 1'
#
loop_
_entity.id
_entity.type
_entity.pdbx_description
1 polymer ?
#
loop_
_entity_poly.entity_id
_entity_poly.type
_entity_poly.pdbx_seq_one_letter_code
_entity_poly.pdbx_strand_id
1 'polypeptide(L)'
;MSVNEEPKVYLIGAGPGNPNLLTKKAERILRKADVILYDRLVNPLIIQYAPPSAEVIDVGKKPYAKHIQQEEINLKIVEATKRHRIVVRLKGGDPAIFGRVTEEIDTLKAHGIAYEIVPGVTSASAAVANMDIGLTMRSIAPSVTFSTGHFKDSINHETDIRNLINGGTLAIYMGIKRLGHIIKQITTYTNEDYSIAIVFNATCYNQKVIIGKLSTIEAQLQQLNLESEPGICILGAMVDYIDKDKVEQREAQHDETLYVINGPKEEALLTAEDFSEKGQHCLLAYDDSYHISQQQLYQSIIDNHQSKYIEAE
;
A
#
# COMPACT_ATOMS: atom_id res chain seq x y z
N MET A 1 9.37 -38.68 4.65
CA MET A 1 10.28 -38.19 5.72
C MET A 1 10.18 -36.68 5.72
N SER A 2 9.40 -36.08 6.63
CA SER A 2 9.35 -34.63 6.76
C SER A 2 10.54 -34.24 7.63
N VAL A 3 11.50 -33.51 7.08
CA VAL A 3 12.42 -32.73 7.90
C VAL A 3 11.54 -31.81 8.76
N ASN A 4 11.78 -31.80 10.07
CA ASN A 4 11.18 -30.81 10.97
C ASN A 4 11.72 -29.44 10.56
N GLU A 5 11.07 -28.79 9.59
CA GLU A 5 11.39 -27.40 9.26
C GLU A 5 10.76 -26.51 10.32
N GLU A 6 11.61 -25.74 11.00
CA GLU A 6 11.19 -24.73 11.98
C GLU A 6 10.28 -23.69 11.33
N PRO A 7 9.28 -23.15 12.07
CA PRO A 7 8.40 -22.13 11.52
C PRO A 7 9.20 -20.87 11.14
N LYS A 8 8.82 -20.26 10.03
CA LYS A 8 9.49 -19.07 9.49
C LYS A 8 8.49 -17.98 9.15
N VAL A 9 8.83 -16.76 9.56
CA VAL A 9 8.05 -15.54 9.31
C VAL A 9 8.60 -14.81 8.10
N TYR A 10 7.73 -14.48 7.15
CA TYR A 10 8.08 -13.67 5.98
C TYR A 10 7.43 -12.28 6.11
N LEU A 11 8.25 -11.24 6.22
CA LEU A 11 7.83 -9.84 6.27
C LEU A 11 7.82 -9.31 4.84
N ILE A 12 6.65 -9.32 4.21
CA ILE A 12 6.50 -9.14 2.76
C ILE A 12 5.88 -7.77 2.44
N GLY A 13 6.51 -7.04 1.54
CA GLY A 13 5.91 -5.89 0.86
C GLY A 13 4.94 -6.33 -0.22
N ALA A 14 3.67 -5.99 -0.05
CA ALA A 14 2.61 -6.22 -1.03
C ALA A 14 2.68 -5.29 -2.24
N GLY A 15 3.49 -4.21 -2.15
CA GLY A 15 3.43 -3.14 -3.14
C GLY A 15 2.30 -2.14 -2.85
N PRO A 16 2.11 -1.16 -3.73
CA PRO A 16 1.22 -0.01 -3.51
C PRO A 16 -0.28 -0.32 -3.66
N GLY A 17 -0.65 -1.43 -4.31
CA GLY A 17 -2.06 -1.78 -4.57
C GLY A 17 -2.24 -2.77 -5.72
N ASN A 18 -1.71 -2.46 -6.90
CA ASN A 18 -1.80 -3.31 -8.08
C ASN A 18 -1.04 -4.64 -7.86
N PRO A 19 -1.68 -5.82 -7.99
CA PRO A 19 -1.04 -7.13 -7.85
C PRO A 19 0.14 -7.34 -8.81
N ASN A 20 0.16 -6.68 -9.99
CA ASN A 20 1.26 -6.76 -10.95
C ASN A 20 2.58 -6.15 -10.42
N LEU A 21 2.52 -5.39 -9.33
CA LEU A 21 3.68 -4.82 -8.65
C LEU A 21 4.18 -5.68 -7.49
N LEU A 22 3.57 -6.84 -7.27
CA LEU A 22 4.06 -7.84 -6.34
C LEU A 22 5.38 -8.43 -6.86
N THR A 23 6.38 -8.56 -5.99
CA THR A 23 7.64 -9.16 -6.42
C THR A 23 7.45 -10.67 -6.63
N LYS A 24 8.15 -11.25 -7.62
CA LYS A 24 8.13 -12.71 -7.87
C LYS A 24 8.41 -13.54 -6.61
N LYS A 25 9.24 -13.01 -5.71
CA LYS A 25 9.56 -13.66 -4.44
C LYS A 25 8.39 -13.63 -3.47
N ALA A 26 7.69 -12.48 -3.37
CA ALA A 26 6.51 -12.32 -2.54
C ALA A 26 5.39 -13.28 -2.98
N GLU A 27 5.09 -13.30 -4.28
CA GLU A 27 4.08 -14.20 -4.86
C GLU A 27 4.38 -15.68 -4.56
N ARG A 28 5.62 -16.13 -4.81
CA ARG A 28 6.05 -17.51 -4.56
C ARG A 28 5.88 -17.93 -3.09
N ILE A 29 6.04 -17.00 -2.15
CA ILE A 29 5.86 -17.27 -0.72
C ILE A 29 4.37 -17.25 -0.35
N LEU A 30 3.60 -16.28 -0.86
CA LEU A 30 2.15 -16.19 -0.64
C LEU A 30 1.43 -17.46 -1.08
N ARG A 31 1.78 -18.01 -2.25
CA ARG A 31 1.25 -19.28 -2.77
C ARG A 31 1.52 -20.50 -1.87
N LYS A 32 2.36 -20.36 -0.85
CA LYS A 32 2.69 -21.41 0.13
C LYS A 32 2.34 -21.03 1.57
N ALA A 33 1.67 -19.90 1.77
CA ALA A 33 1.37 -19.41 3.11
C ALA A 33 0.38 -20.35 3.81
N ASP A 34 0.67 -20.67 5.07
CA ASP A 34 -0.28 -21.34 5.96
C ASP A 34 -1.21 -20.29 6.59
N VAL A 35 -0.67 -19.11 6.87
CA VAL A 35 -1.40 -17.97 7.44
C VAL A 35 -0.85 -16.64 6.93
N ILE A 36 -1.74 -15.66 6.72
CA ILE A 36 -1.41 -14.29 6.32
C ILE A 36 -1.96 -13.31 7.34
N LEU A 37 -1.07 -12.60 8.03
CA LEU A 37 -1.40 -11.43 8.84
C LEU A 37 -1.20 -10.17 8.00
N TYR A 38 -2.28 -9.46 7.68
CA TYR A 38 -2.24 -8.33 6.75
C TYR A 38 -2.74 -7.02 7.36
N ASP A 39 -2.23 -5.90 6.84
CA ASP A 39 -2.75 -4.56 7.15
C ASP A 39 -3.83 -4.15 6.16
N ARG A 40 -4.70 -3.23 6.56
CA ARG A 40 -5.81 -2.69 5.74
C ARG A 40 -5.42 -2.10 4.39
N LEU A 41 -4.16 -1.70 4.22
CA LEU A 41 -3.67 -1.13 2.95
C LEU A 41 -3.35 -2.19 1.90
N VAL A 42 -3.40 -3.47 2.26
CA VAL A 42 -3.15 -4.57 1.34
C VAL A 42 -4.40 -4.81 0.49
N ASN A 43 -4.24 -4.79 -0.83
CA ASN A 43 -5.29 -5.17 -1.76
C ASN A 43 -5.71 -6.64 -1.52
N PRO A 44 -7.00 -6.94 -1.25
CA PRO A 44 -7.46 -8.30 -1.00
C PRO A 44 -7.19 -9.28 -2.15
N LEU A 45 -7.09 -8.82 -3.40
CA LEU A 45 -6.69 -9.65 -4.54
C LEU A 45 -5.28 -10.26 -4.35
N ILE A 46 -4.35 -9.54 -3.71
CA ILE A 46 -3.01 -10.04 -3.40
C ILE A 46 -3.07 -11.20 -2.40
N ILE A 47 -4.07 -11.22 -1.52
CA ILE A 47 -4.29 -12.30 -0.56
C ILE A 47 -4.78 -13.58 -1.29
N GLN A 48 -5.50 -13.43 -2.41
CA GLN A 48 -6.03 -14.56 -3.20
C GLN A 48 -4.95 -15.40 -3.91
N TYR A 49 -3.69 -14.95 -3.97
CA TYR A 49 -2.58 -15.84 -4.36
C TYR A 49 -2.38 -16.98 -3.36
N ALA A 50 -2.78 -16.81 -2.09
CA ALA A 50 -2.65 -17.82 -1.06
C ALA A 50 -3.52 -19.07 -1.29
N PRO A 51 -3.11 -20.25 -0.81
CA PRO A 51 -3.96 -21.44 -0.88
C PRO A 51 -5.34 -21.21 -0.25
N PRO A 52 -6.42 -21.87 -0.76
CA PRO A 52 -7.73 -21.81 -0.12
C PRO A 52 -7.69 -22.18 1.36
N SER A 53 -6.82 -23.12 1.76
CA SER A 53 -6.67 -23.55 3.15
C SER A 53 -5.98 -22.54 4.08
N ALA A 54 -5.39 -21.45 3.56
CA ALA A 54 -4.63 -20.50 4.37
C ALA A 54 -5.54 -19.67 5.29
N GLU A 55 -5.15 -19.51 6.55
CA GLU A 55 -5.81 -18.59 7.48
C GLU A 55 -5.45 -17.13 7.11
N VAL A 56 -6.39 -16.20 7.24
CA VAL A 56 -6.12 -14.76 7.04
C VAL A 56 -6.56 -13.98 8.27
N ILE A 57 -5.71 -13.07 8.73
CA ILE A 57 -5.87 -12.34 9.98
C ILE A 57 -5.66 -10.84 9.70
N ASP A 58 -6.73 -10.06 9.77
CA ASP A 58 -6.64 -8.59 9.75
C ASP A 58 -6.00 -8.10 11.06
N VAL A 59 -4.80 -7.51 10.94
CA VAL A 59 -4.08 -6.86 12.05
C VAL A 59 -4.07 -5.34 11.93
N GLY A 60 -4.80 -4.78 10.95
CA GLY A 60 -4.96 -3.35 10.75
C GLY A 60 -5.73 -2.68 11.89
N LYS A 61 -5.44 -1.39 12.11
CA LYS A 61 -6.11 -0.60 13.15
C LYS A 61 -7.59 -0.38 12.80
N LYS A 62 -8.51 -0.94 13.60
CA LYS A 62 -9.95 -0.64 13.48
C LYS A 62 -10.23 0.84 13.79
N PRO A 63 -11.12 1.53 13.05
CA PRO A 63 -11.56 2.86 13.43
C PRO A 63 -12.33 2.71 14.75
N TYR A 64 -12.06 3.55 15.74
CA TYR A 64 -12.73 3.56 17.05
C TYR A 64 -12.43 2.40 18.03
N ALA A 65 -11.59 1.41 17.67
CA ALA A 65 -11.07 0.46 18.66
C ALA A 65 -9.88 1.08 19.41
N LYS A 66 -9.75 0.82 20.73
CA LYS A 66 -8.51 1.07 21.46
C LYS A 66 -7.38 0.46 20.64
N HIS A 67 -6.46 1.31 20.20
CA HIS A 67 -5.40 0.99 19.27
C HIS A 67 -4.82 -0.40 19.53
N ILE A 68 -4.88 -1.32 18.56
CA ILE A 68 -4.00 -2.49 18.57
C ILE A 68 -2.60 -1.90 18.59
N GLN A 69 -1.93 -2.05 19.72
CA GLN A 69 -0.56 -1.59 19.88
C GLN A 69 0.33 -2.48 19.02
N GLN A 70 1.44 -1.94 18.51
CA GLN A 70 2.37 -2.70 17.68
C GLN A 70 2.81 -3.99 18.36
N GLU A 71 2.95 -3.96 19.69
CA GLU A 71 3.26 -5.13 20.51
C GLU A 71 2.22 -6.25 20.35
N GLU A 72 0.93 -5.93 20.24
CA GLU A 72 -0.13 -6.92 20.04
C GLU A 72 -0.04 -7.56 18.64
N ILE A 73 0.30 -6.77 17.60
CA ILE A 73 0.56 -7.32 16.25
C ILE A 73 1.75 -8.28 16.31
N ASN A 74 2.84 -7.85 16.95
CA ASN A 74 4.05 -8.66 17.07
C ASN A 74 3.77 -9.99 17.80
N LEU A 75 3.00 -9.95 18.88
CA LEU A 75 2.57 -11.14 19.61
C LEU A 75 1.67 -12.06 18.77
N LYS A 76 0.78 -11.51 17.94
CA LYS A 76 -0.03 -12.31 17.01
C LYS A 76 0.83 -13.03 15.97
N ILE A 77 1.89 -12.40 15.49
CA ILE A 77 2.86 -13.04 14.58
C ILE A 77 3.54 -14.22 15.30
N VAL A 78 4.02 -14.00 16.54
CA VAL A 78 4.64 -15.06 17.37
C VAL A 78 3.65 -16.20 17.67
N GLU A 79 2.38 -15.89 17.95
CA GLU A 79 1.37 -16.91 18.21
C GLU A 79 1.07 -17.74 16.94
N ALA A 80 1.06 -17.09 15.77
CA ALA A 80 0.86 -17.78 14.51
C ALA A 80 1.95 -18.83 14.24
N THR A 81 3.21 -18.58 14.62
CA THR A 81 4.29 -19.56 14.42
C THR A 81 4.17 -20.82 15.28
N LYS A 82 3.30 -20.82 16.31
CA LYS A 82 3.03 -22.03 17.11
C LYS A 82 2.11 -23.02 16.39
N ARG A 83 1.31 -22.53 15.43
CA ARG A 83 0.32 -23.31 14.69
C ARG A 83 0.72 -23.56 13.24
N HIS A 84 1.54 -22.68 12.67
CA HIS A 84 1.79 -22.57 11.23
C HIS A 84 3.30 -22.55 10.94
N ARG A 85 3.71 -23.14 9.81
CA ARG A 85 5.12 -23.18 9.40
C ARG A 85 5.51 -21.98 8.57
N ILE A 86 4.66 -21.58 7.62
CA ILE A 86 4.88 -20.44 6.74
C ILE A 86 3.93 -19.32 7.16
N VAL A 87 4.44 -18.43 8.01
CA VAL A 87 3.70 -17.27 8.51
C VAL A 87 4.06 -16.06 7.67
N VAL A 88 3.08 -15.50 6.95
CA VAL A 88 3.28 -14.28 6.18
C VAL A 88 2.75 -13.09 6.96
N ARG A 89 3.60 -12.08 7.13
CA ARG A 89 3.23 -10.73 7.56
C ARG A 89 3.24 -9.84 6.32
N LEU A 90 2.06 -9.61 5.74
CA LEU A 90 1.88 -8.87 4.49
C LEU A 90 1.58 -7.40 4.77
N LYS A 91 2.39 -6.49 4.21
CA LYS A 91 2.37 -5.06 4.50
C LYS A 91 2.22 -4.27 3.21
N GLY A 92 1.42 -3.22 3.21
CA GLY A 92 1.33 -2.31 2.06
C GLY A 92 2.68 -1.64 1.76
N GLY A 93 2.99 -1.45 0.48
CA GLY A 93 4.23 -0.86 0.01
C GLY A 93 5.46 -1.74 0.26
N ASP A 94 6.50 -1.15 0.84
CA ASP A 94 7.75 -1.81 1.20
C ASP A 94 7.93 -1.86 2.73
N PRO A 95 8.28 -3.01 3.34
CA PRO A 95 8.41 -3.13 4.80
C PRO A 95 9.47 -2.20 5.41
N ALA A 96 10.53 -1.88 4.66
CA ALA A 96 11.64 -1.06 5.10
C ALA A 96 11.36 0.45 5.01
N ILE A 97 10.28 0.88 4.36
CA ILE A 97 9.92 2.30 4.22
C ILE A 97 8.70 2.61 5.09
N PHE A 98 8.94 3.21 6.27
CA PHE A 98 7.92 3.58 7.26
C PHE A 98 7.01 2.42 7.71
N GLY A 99 7.41 1.16 7.44
CA GLY A 99 6.62 -0.03 7.73
C GLY A 99 6.83 -0.64 9.13
N ARG A 100 7.70 -0.08 9.97
CA ARG A 100 8.00 -0.58 11.33
C ARG A 100 8.55 -2.02 11.37
N VAL A 101 9.15 -2.48 10.27
CA VAL A 101 9.69 -3.85 10.14
C VAL A 101 10.73 -4.20 11.21
N THR A 102 11.52 -3.22 11.66
CA THR A 102 12.53 -3.43 12.71
C THR A 102 11.90 -3.83 14.04
N GLU A 103 10.78 -3.22 14.44
CA GLU A 103 10.08 -3.55 15.68
C GLU A 103 9.50 -4.98 15.65
N GLU A 104 9.00 -5.40 14.49
CA GLU A 104 8.51 -6.76 14.25
C GLU A 104 9.70 -7.75 14.35
N ILE A 105 10.84 -7.45 13.71
CA ILE A 105 12.06 -8.26 13.74
C ILE A 105 12.63 -8.42 15.14
N ASP A 106 12.71 -7.35 15.92
CA ASP A 106 13.27 -7.41 17.28
C ASP A 106 12.46 -8.35 18.16
N THR A 107 11.14 -8.37 17.97
CA THR A 107 10.26 -9.33 18.67
C THR A 107 10.51 -10.76 18.21
N LEU A 108 10.67 -11.00 16.90
CA LEU A 108 10.97 -12.33 16.36
C LEU A 108 12.31 -12.86 16.86
N LYS A 109 13.34 -12.01 16.89
CA LYS A 109 14.66 -12.33 17.46
C LYS A 109 14.57 -12.70 18.93
N ALA A 110 13.83 -11.93 19.72
CA ALA A 110 13.64 -12.19 21.16
C ALA A 110 12.98 -13.56 21.43
N HIS A 111 12.21 -14.08 20.48
CA HIS A 111 11.56 -15.40 20.56
C HIS A 111 12.31 -16.51 19.81
N GLY A 112 13.47 -16.22 19.22
CA GLY A 112 14.25 -17.20 18.45
C GLY A 112 13.58 -17.68 17.16
N ILE A 113 12.69 -16.87 16.57
CA ILE A 113 11.93 -17.23 15.37
C ILE A 113 12.69 -16.84 14.11
N ALA A 114 12.84 -17.77 13.17
CA ALA A 114 13.43 -17.50 11.87
C ALA A 114 12.56 -16.52 11.07
N TYR A 115 13.19 -15.55 10.41
CA TYR A 115 12.46 -14.56 9.63
C TYR A 115 13.20 -14.18 8.35
N GLU A 116 12.47 -13.59 7.40
CA GLU A 116 13.00 -13.05 6.16
C GLU A 116 12.22 -11.83 5.70
N ILE A 117 12.93 -10.77 5.28
CA ILE A 117 12.31 -9.59 4.66
C ILE A 117 12.24 -9.82 3.15
N VAL A 118 11.07 -9.58 2.58
CA VAL A 118 10.86 -9.53 1.13
C VAL A 118 10.46 -8.10 0.77
N PRO A 119 11.32 -7.36 0.05
CA PRO A 119 11.03 -5.99 -0.34
C PRO A 119 9.84 -5.92 -1.29
N GLY A 120 9.20 -4.77 -1.33
CA GLY A 120 8.07 -4.44 -2.19
C GLY A 120 8.28 -3.13 -2.94
N VAL A 121 7.40 -2.84 -3.89
CA VAL A 121 7.38 -1.54 -4.55
C VAL A 121 6.79 -0.50 -3.61
N THR A 122 7.51 0.59 -3.33
CA THR A 122 7.02 1.65 -2.44
C THR A 122 6.07 2.61 -3.15
N SER A 123 5.09 3.15 -2.41
CA SER A 123 4.05 4.03 -2.95
C SER A 123 4.59 5.23 -3.73
N ALA A 124 5.68 5.86 -3.30
CA ALA A 124 6.25 6.99 -4.04
C ALA A 124 6.75 6.62 -5.43
N SER A 125 7.46 5.49 -5.55
CA SER A 125 8.00 5.04 -6.82
C SER A 125 6.88 4.66 -7.78
N ALA A 126 5.84 4.02 -7.27
CA ALA A 126 4.69 3.64 -8.07
C ALA A 126 3.83 4.83 -8.48
N ALA A 127 3.63 5.80 -7.57
CA ALA A 127 2.88 7.01 -7.85
C ALA A 127 3.49 7.81 -9.01
N VAL A 128 4.81 8.05 -9.01
CA VAL A 128 5.45 8.77 -10.13
C VAL A 128 5.42 7.98 -11.44
N ALA A 129 5.59 6.65 -11.38
CA ALA A 129 5.54 5.81 -12.56
C ALA A 129 4.15 5.85 -13.23
N ASN A 130 3.09 5.86 -12.42
CA ASN A 130 1.71 6.04 -12.89
C ASN A 130 1.41 7.44 -13.43
N MET A 131 2.29 8.42 -13.18
CA MET A 131 2.23 9.76 -13.77
C MET A 131 3.28 9.95 -14.88
N ASP A 132 3.89 8.86 -15.35
CA ASP A 132 4.91 8.82 -16.41
C ASP A 132 6.15 9.71 -16.15
N ILE A 133 6.50 9.88 -14.87
CA ILE A 133 7.64 10.67 -14.42
C ILE A 133 8.50 9.88 -13.42
N GLY A 134 9.70 10.39 -13.16
CA GLY A 134 10.59 9.84 -12.13
C GLY A 134 10.59 10.68 -10.86
N LEU A 135 10.88 10.06 -9.71
CA LEU A 135 11.18 10.78 -8.46
C LEU A 135 12.43 11.66 -8.61
N THR A 136 13.30 11.33 -9.57
CA THR A 136 14.47 12.11 -9.93
C THR A 136 14.48 12.36 -11.44
N MET A 137 14.99 13.52 -11.83
CA MET A 137 15.20 13.95 -13.21
C MET A 137 16.55 14.68 -13.24
N ARG A 138 17.53 14.17 -13.98
CA ARG A 138 18.95 14.56 -13.86
C ARG A 138 19.21 16.07 -13.77
N SER A 139 18.49 16.88 -14.55
CA SER A 139 18.66 18.34 -14.62
C SER A 139 17.59 19.15 -13.87
N ILE A 140 16.57 18.49 -13.29
CA ILE A 140 15.39 19.14 -12.70
C ILE A 140 15.28 18.80 -11.21
N ALA A 141 15.41 17.52 -10.86
CA ALA A 141 15.36 17.00 -9.50
C ALA A 141 16.42 15.90 -9.30
N PRO A 142 17.65 16.24 -8.88
CA PRO A 142 18.77 15.31 -8.86
C PRO A 142 18.73 14.29 -7.70
N SER A 143 17.87 14.52 -6.71
CA SER A 143 17.81 13.76 -5.46
C SER A 143 16.37 13.65 -4.95
N VAL A 144 16.12 12.67 -4.09
CA VAL A 144 14.81 12.46 -3.44
C VAL A 144 14.98 12.30 -1.93
N THR A 145 14.06 12.88 -1.17
CA THR A 145 13.92 12.68 0.28
C THR A 145 12.58 12.02 0.57
N PHE A 146 12.63 10.88 1.27
CA PHE A 146 11.45 10.23 1.83
C PHE A 146 11.21 10.73 3.25
N SER A 147 10.01 11.25 3.51
CA SER A 147 9.62 11.77 4.83
C SER A 147 8.27 11.22 5.27
N THR A 148 8.00 11.26 6.58
CA THR A 148 6.72 10.88 7.17
C THR A 148 6.06 12.11 7.81
N GLY A 149 4.77 12.28 7.55
CA GLY A 149 3.92 13.22 8.26
C GLY A 149 3.41 12.68 9.59
N HIS A 150 3.58 11.39 9.92
CA HIS A 150 3.13 10.84 11.20
C HIS A 150 4.33 10.45 12.06
N PHE A 151 4.42 11.03 13.26
CA PHE A 151 5.46 10.74 14.25
C PHE A 151 4.84 10.06 15.47
N LYS A 152 5.58 9.11 16.06
CA LYS A 152 5.14 8.31 17.21
C LYS A 152 4.89 9.16 18.45
N ASP A 153 5.67 10.21 18.62
CA ASP A 153 5.54 11.17 19.70
C ASP A 153 4.80 12.39 19.14
N SER A 154 3.76 12.86 19.83
CA SER A 154 2.93 14.03 19.47
C SER A 154 3.70 15.35 19.35
N ILE A 155 5.04 15.30 19.41
CA ILE A 155 5.96 16.39 19.18
C ILE A 155 5.95 16.66 17.67
N ASN A 156 5.65 17.91 17.29
CA ASN A 156 5.78 18.35 15.90
C ASN A 156 7.25 18.31 15.49
N HIS A 157 7.72 17.16 15.02
CA HIS A 157 8.99 17.09 14.33
C HIS A 157 8.89 17.91 13.03
N GLU A 158 9.95 18.68 12.77
CA GLU A 158 10.06 19.44 11.54
C GLU A 158 10.27 18.51 10.36
N THR A 159 9.57 18.80 9.26
CA THR A 159 9.81 18.13 7.99
C THR A 159 11.17 18.58 7.45
N ASP A 160 12.08 17.65 7.13
CA ASP A 160 13.35 18.01 6.49
C ASP A 160 13.12 18.42 5.03
N ILE A 161 13.15 19.73 4.78
CA ILE A 161 12.91 20.33 3.47
C ILE A 161 14.20 20.80 2.78
N ARG A 162 15.38 20.55 3.38
CA ARG A 162 16.66 21.06 2.84
C ARG A 162 16.91 20.57 1.42
N ASN A 163 16.56 19.31 1.15
CA ASN A 163 16.69 18.75 -0.19
C ASN A 163 15.75 19.44 -1.20
N LEU A 164 14.52 19.76 -0.79
CA LEU A 164 13.54 20.46 -1.61
C LEU A 164 14.05 21.86 -2.02
N ILE A 165 14.61 22.62 -1.07
CA ILE A 165 15.22 23.94 -1.31
C ILE A 165 16.39 23.85 -2.30
N ASN A 166 17.13 22.74 -2.29
CA ASN A 166 18.24 22.50 -3.21
C ASN A 166 17.80 21.88 -4.55
N GLY A 167 16.51 21.99 -4.90
CA GLY A 167 15.94 21.52 -6.17
C GLY A 167 15.66 20.02 -6.22
N GLY A 168 15.71 19.30 -5.09
CA GLY A 168 15.35 17.88 -5.02
C GLY A 168 13.83 17.65 -4.88
N THR A 169 13.44 16.39 -4.96
CA THR A 169 12.05 15.94 -4.73
C THR A 169 11.84 15.59 -3.26
N LEU A 170 10.69 15.97 -2.70
CA LEU A 170 10.25 15.56 -1.36
C LEU A 170 8.99 14.69 -1.45
N ALA A 171 9.09 13.43 -1.03
CA ALA A 171 7.99 12.47 -0.99
C ALA A 171 7.55 12.22 0.46
N ILE A 172 6.33 12.66 0.81
CA ILE A 172 5.79 12.65 2.17
C ILE A 172 4.70 11.61 2.32
N TYR A 173 4.96 10.60 3.14
CA TYR A 173 4.04 9.54 3.53
C TYR A 173 3.19 9.98 4.71
N MET A 174 1.94 9.52 4.79
CA MET A 174 1.06 9.83 5.94
C MET A 174 0.93 11.35 6.22
N GLY A 175 1.07 12.18 5.18
CA GLY A 175 1.13 13.63 5.28
C GLY A 175 -0.22 14.34 5.18
N ILE A 176 -1.23 13.69 4.59
CA ILE A 176 -2.51 14.31 4.19
C ILE A 176 -3.17 15.10 5.34
N LYS A 177 -3.40 14.46 6.49
CA LYS A 177 -4.04 15.11 7.65
C LYS A 177 -3.23 16.26 8.27
N ARG A 178 -1.93 16.31 8.01
CA ARG A 178 -1.02 17.37 8.51
C ARG A 178 -0.56 18.30 7.39
N LEU A 179 -1.15 18.21 6.19
CA LEU A 179 -0.65 18.92 5.02
C LEU A 179 -0.57 20.44 5.27
N GLY A 180 -1.60 21.06 5.83
CA GLY A 180 -1.56 22.48 6.16
C GLY A 180 -0.47 22.89 7.16
N HIS A 181 -0.11 22.01 8.09
CA HIS A 181 1.03 22.25 8.98
C HIS A 181 2.36 22.12 8.23
N ILE A 182 2.49 21.11 7.37
CA ILE A 182 3.68 20.88 6.55
C ILE A 182 3.91 22.06 5.59
N ILE A 183 2.85 22.57 4.96
CA ILE A 183 2.91 23.76 4.09
C ILE A 183 3.41 24.98 4.88
N LYS A 184 2.84 25.24 6.06
CA LYS A 184 3.29 26.33 6.94
C LYS A 184 4.77 26.20 7.33
N GLN A 185 5.23 24.98 7.64
CA GLN A 185 6.65 24.71 7.90
C GLN A 185 7.50 25.06 6.68
N ILE A 186 7.14 24.58 5.48
CA ILE A 186 7.88 24.88 4.25
C ILE A 186 7.97 26.40 4.01
N THR A 187 6.85 27.12 4.13
CA THR A 187 6.79 28.57 3.92
C THR A 187 7.58 29.40 4.94
N THR A 188 7.99 28.81 6.06
CA THR A 188 8.86 29.49 7.05
C THR A 188 10.30 29.58 6.55
N TYR A 189 10.71 28.67 5.67
CA TYR A 189 12.09 28.54 5.19
C TYR A 189 12.30 29.06 3.76
N THR A 190 11.23 29.17 2.97
CA THR A 190 11.29 29.65 1.57
C THR A 190 9.95 30.26 1.13
N ASN A 191 10.02 31.23 0.21
CA ASN A 191 8.86 31.86 -0.42
C ASN A 191 8.44 31.18 -1.72
N GLU A 192 9.09 30.08 -2.09
CA GLU A 192 8.80 29.35 -3.33
C GLU A 192 7.46 28.60 -3.22
N ASP A 193 6.60 28.81 -4.21
CA ASP A 193 5.31 28.13 -4.34
C ASP A 193 5.48 26.83 -5.13
N TYR A 194 6.05 25.81 -4.46
CA TYR A 194 6.37 24.53 -5.08
C TYR A 194 5.13 23.85 -5.64
N SER A 195 5.33 23.22 -6.80
CA SER A 195 4.36 22.29 -7.35
C SER A 195 4.29 21.01 -6.50
N ILE A 196 3.07 20.52 -6.31
CA ILE A 196 2.74 19.36 -5.49
C ILE A 196 1.74 18.47 -6.23
N ALA A 197 2.00 17.16 -6.21
CA ALA A 197 1.05 16.13 -6.58
C ALA A 197 0.69 15.31 -5.35
N ILE A 198 -0.60 15.03 -5.14
CA ILE A 198 -1.09 14.13 -4.11
C ILE A 198 -1.72 12.95 -4.79
N VAL A 199 -1.19 11.75 -4.52
CA VAL A 199 -1.69 10.50 -5.09
C VAL A 199 -2.31 9.67 -3.98
N PHE A 200 -3.63 9.55 -4.00
CA PHE A 200 -4.43 8.66 -3.18
C PHE A 200 -4.54 7.29 -3.81
N ASN A 201 -4.52 6.24 -2.98
CA ASN A 201 -4.73 4.86 -3.42
C ASN A 201 -3.89 4.51 -4.66
N ALA A 202 -2.59 4.88 -4.62
CA ALA A 202 -1.69 4.72 -5.76
C ALA A 202 -1.77 3.30 -6.34
N THR A 203 -1.98 3.18 -7.65
CA THR A 203 -2.11 1.93 -8.42
C THR A 203 -3.38 1.12 -8.16
N CYS A 204 -4.25 1.51 -7.22
CA CYS A 204 -5.54 0.87 -7.01
C CYS A 204 -6.60 1.36 -8.00
N TYR A 205 -7.71 0.64 -8.09
CA TYR A 205 -8.86 1.00 -8.92
C TYR A 205 -9.46 2.37 -8.55
N ASN A 206 -9.36 2.79 -7.30
CA ASN A 206 -9.88 4.07 -6.82
C ASN A 206 -8.76 5.12 -6.65
N GLN A 207 -7.69 5.01 -7.46
CA GLN A 207 -6.62 6.00 -7.48
C GLN A 207 -7.18 7.40 -7.79
N LYS A 208 -6.73 8.40 -7.02
CA LYS A 208 -6.99 9.81 -7.30
C LYS A 208 -5.72 10.64 -7.20
N VAL A 209 -5.52 11.53 -8.17
CA VAL A 209 -4.35 12.38 -8.32
C VAL A 209 -4.82 13.82 -8.32
N ILE A 210 -4.29 14.61 -7.38
CA ILE A 210 -4.55 16.05 -7.30
C ILE A 210 -3.23 16.76 -7.53
N ILE A 211 -3.19 17.61 -8.56
CA ILE A 211 -2.01 18.38 -8.92
C ILE A 211 -2.30 19.86 -8.71
N GLY A 212 -1.43 20.51 -7.96
CA GLY A 212 -1.55 21.92 -7.64
C GLY A 212 -0.24 22.50 -7.19
N LYS A 213 -0.35 23.60 -6.45
CA LYS A 213 0.78 24.26 -5.79
C LYS A 213 0.55 24.31 -4.29
N LEU A 214 1.59 24.62 -3.52
CA LEU A 214 1.45 24.83 -2.07
C LEU A 214 0.33 25.82 -1.75
N SER A 215 0.18 26.88 -2.54
CA SER A 215 -0.86 27.89 -2.33
C SER A 215 -2.28 27.44 -2.66
N THR A 216 -2.48 26.35 -3.42
CA THR A 216 -3.81 25.93 -3.93
C THR A 216 -4.28 24.58 -3.42
N ILE A 217 -3.34 23.68 -3.05
CA ILE A 217 -3.62 22.26 -2.85
C ILE A 217 -4.58 21.99 -1.69
N GLU A 218 -4.54 22.78 -0.61
CA GLU A 218 -5.45 22.62 0.53
C GLU A 218 -6.91 22.91 0.13
N ALA A 219 -7.14 23.97 -0.66
CA ALA A 219 -8.47 24.32 -1.13
C ALA A 219 -9.03 23.28 -2.10
N GLN A 220 -8.18 22.67 -2.94
CA GLN A 220 -8.56 21.57 -3.83
C GLN A 220 -8.95 20.32 -3.05
N LEU A 221 -8.20 19.97 -1.99
CA LEU A 221 -8.49 18.81 -1.15
C LEU A 221 -9.81 18.91 -0.38
N GLN A 222 -10.12 20.09 0.15
CA GLN A 222 -11.35 20.32 0.95
C GLN A 222 -12.63 20.04 0.15
N GLN A 223 -12.57 20.08 -1.19
CA GLN A 223 -13.71 19.82 -2.06
C GLN A 223 -13.98 18.32 -2.28
N LEU A 224 -13.02 17.45 -1.96
CA LEU A 224 -13.03 16.04 -2.38
C LEU A 224 -13.26 15.04 -1.24
N ASN A 225 -13.25 15.47 0.03
CA ASN A 225 -13.45 14.61 1.21
C ASN A 225 -12.52 13.37 1.28
N LEU A 226 -11.29 13.45 0.77
CA LEU A 226 -10.33 12.32 0.69
C LEU A 226 -9.35 12.23 1.89
N GLU A 227 -9.54 13.01 2.95
CA GLU A 227 -8.56 13.15 4.04
C GLU A 227 -8.31 11.86 4.84
N SER A 228 -9.24 10.90 4.78
CA SER A 228 -9.14 9.59 5.42
C SER A 228 -8.42 8.54 4.56
N GLU A 229 -8.28 8.79 3.27
CA GLU A 229 -7.70 7.84 2.32
C GLU A 229 -6.16 7.82 2.42
N PRO A 230 -5.51 6.68 2.15
CA PRO A 230 -4.06 6.62 2.09
C PRO A 230 -3.57 7.43 0.89
N GLY A 231 -2.77 8.46 1.16
CA GLY A 231 -2.19 9.32 0.14
C GLY A 231 -0.73 9.63 0.38
N ILE A 232 0.00 9.83 -0.71
CA ILE A 232 1.37 10.34 -0.70
C ILE A 232 1.43 11.72 -1.35
N CYS A 233 2.13 12.66 -0.71
CA CYS A 233 2.42 13.97 -1.30
C CYS A 233 3.81 13.96 -1.95
N ILE A 234 3.92 14.44 -3.17
CA ILE A 234 5.17 14.54 -3.92
C ILE A 234 5.36 16.00 -4.32
N LEU A 235 6.43 16.61 -3.85
CA LEU A 235 6.75 18.02 -4.04
C LEU A 235 8.05 18.18 -4.82
N GLY A 236 8.09 19.18 -5.69
CA GLY A 236 9.30 19.59 -6.41
C GLY A 236 9.03 19.91 -7.88
N ALA A 237 10.05 20.45 -8.56
CA ALA A 237 9.94 20.91 -9.95
C ALA A 237 9.56 19.81 -10.95
N MET A 238 9.80 18.52 -10.62
CA MET A 238 9.33 17.40 -11.46
C MET A 238 7.81 17.35 -11.62
N VAL A 239 7.03 17.97 -10.71
CA VAL A 239 5.55 17.94 -10.78
C VAL A 239 5.07 18.70 -12.00
N ASP A 240 5.82 19.71 -12.45
CA ASP A 240 5.47 20.54 -13.61
C ASP A 240 5.54 19.76 -14.93
N TYR A 241 6.16 18.57 -14.93
CA TYR A 241 6.32 17.72 -16.11
C TYR A 241 5.25 16.62 -16.19
N ILE A 242 4.30 16.58 -15.25
CA ILE A 242 3.18 15.63 -15.30
C ILE A 242 2.21 16.04 -16.42
N ASP A 243 1.89 15.09 -17.29
CA ASP A 243 0.83 15.24 -18.28
C ASP A 243 -0.55 15.13 -17.60
N LYS A 244 -1.14 16.29 -17.29
CA LYS A 244 -2.41 16.38 -16.58
C LYS A 244 -3.57 15.76 -17.37
N ASP A 245 -3.59 15.97 -18.69
CA ASP A 245 -4.65 15.44 -19.56
C ASP A 245 -4.64 13.91 -19.53
N LYS A 246 -3.44 13.30 -19.55
CA LYS A 246 -3.30 11.84 -19.45
C LYS A 246 -3.73 11.31 -18.08
N VAL A 247 -3.41 12.02 -17.00
CA VAL A 247 -3.86 11.65 -15.64
C VAL A 247 -5.39 11.70 -15.55
N GLU A 248 -6.01 12.78 -16.01
CA GLU A 248 -7.47 12.94 -16.00
C GLU A 248 -8.18 11.89 -16.85
N GLN A 249 -7.64 11.57 -18.03
CA GLN A 249 -8.18 10.52 -18.90
C GLN A 249 -8.14 9.13 -18.25
N ARG A 250 -7.07 8.79 -17.54
CA ARG A 250 -6.99 7.52 -16.80
C ARG A 250 -8.07 7.45 -15.72
N GLU A 251 -8.22 8.50 -14.93
CA GLU A 251 -9.23 8.52 -13.86
C GLU A 251 -10.67 8.46 -14.37
N ALA A 252 -10.96 9.00 -15.56
CA ALA A 252 -12.30 8.98 -16.15
C ALA A 252 -12.74 7.59 -16.67
N GLN A 253 -11.80 6.65 -16.84
CA GLN A 253 -12.08 5.31 -17.37
C GLN A 253 -12.56 4.31 -16.32
N HIS A 254 -12.57 4.71 -15.05
CA HIS A 254 -12.81 3.80 -13.94
C HIS A 254 -14.30 3.77 -13.57
N ASP A 255 -14.85 2.56 -13.40
CA ASP A 255 -16.16 2.34 -12.79
C ASP A 255 -15.99 1.85 -11.34
N GLU A 256 -17.03 2.00 -10.50
CA GLU A 256 -17.02 1.52 -9.11
C GLU A 256 -17.42 0.03 -9.00
N THR A 257 -17.57 -0.67 -10.14
CA THR A 257 -18.03 -2.06 -10.16
C THR A 257 -16.92 -2.98 -9.68
N LEU A 258 -17.26 -3.88 -8.77
CA LEU A 258 -16.40 -5.00 -8.41
C LEU A 258 -16.61 -6.15 -9.40
N TYR A 259 -15.59 -6.49 -10.18
CA TYR A 259 -15.61 -7.65 -11.07
C TYR A 259 -15.20 -8.91 -10.30
N VAL A 260 -16.12 -9.86 -10.15
CA VAL A 260 -15.86 -11.15 -9.48
C VAL A 260 -15.60 -12.21 -10.54
N ILE A 261 -14.37 -12.72 -10.58
CA ILE A 261 -13.87 -13.58 -11.66
C ILE A 261 -14.00 -15.05 -11.25
N ASN A 262 -14.86 -15.77 -11.98
CA ASN A 262 -15.05 -17.21 -11.86
C ASN A 262 -14.03 -17.97 -12.70
N GLY A 263 -13.85 -19.25 -12.39
CA GLY A 263 -13.03 -20.18 -13.18
C GLY A 263 -11.87 -20.78 -12.40
N PRO A 264 -11.02 -21.59 -13.06
CA PRO A 264 -9.81 -22.14 -12.46
C PRO A 264 -8.92 -21.02 -11.90
N LYS A 265 -8.41 -21.21 -10.68
CA LYS A 265 -7.70 -20.16 -9.94
C LYS A 265 -6.59 -19.47 -10.73
N GLU A 266 -5.76 -20.21 -11.46
CA GLU A 266 -4.66 -19.61 -12.22
C GLU A 266 -5.15 -18.78 -13.41
N GLU A 267 -6.19 -19.21 -14.12
CA GLU A 267 -6.81 -18.45 -15.21
C GLU A 267 -7.50 -17.19 -14.67
N ALA A 268 -8.20 -17.33 -13.55
CA ALA A 268 -8.86 -16.22 -12.88
C ALA A 268 -7.86 -15.19 -12.33
N LEU A 269 -6.69 -15.63 -11.83
CA LEU A 269 -5.60 -14.73 -11.42
C LEU A 269 -5.04 -13.94 -12.61
N LEU A 270 -4.76 -14.60 -13.73
CA LEU A 270 -4.27 -13.92 -14.95
C LEU A 270 -5.29 -12.88 -15.45
N THR A 271 -6.57 -13.24 -15.47
CA THR A 271 -7.65 -12.30 -15.82
C THR A 271 -7.68 -11.11 -14.83
N ALA A 272 -7.53 -11.37 -13.52
CA ALA A 272 -7.53 -10.33 -12.50
C ALA A 272 -6.32 -9.38 -12.60
N GLU A 273 -5.15 -9.90 -12.98
CA GLU A 273 -3.94 -9.12 -13.26
C GLU A 273 -4.17 -8.17 -14.44
N ASP A 274 -4.80 -8.64 -15.53
CA ASP A 274 -5.16 -7.81 -16.68
C ASP A 274 -6.21 -6.75 -16.36
N PHE A 275 -7.20 -7.08 -15.51
CA PHE A 275 -8.20 -6.12 -15.03
C PHE A 275 -7.54 -5.05 -14.15
N SER A 276 -6.64 -5.46 -13.25
CA SER A 276 -5.90 -4.55 -12.38
C SER A 276 -5.00 -3.60 -13.17
N GLU A 277 -4.38 -4.07 -14.26
CA GLU A 277 -3.58 -3.23 -15.16
C GLU A 277 -4.41 -2.14 -15.84
N LYS A 278 -5.69 -2.42 -16.10
CA LYS A 278 -6.67 -1.47 -16.65
C LYS A 278 -7.30 -0.59 -15.56
N GLY A 279 -6.86 -0.70 -14.30
CA GLY A 279 -7.39 0.07 -13.19
C GLY A 279 -8.78 -0.39 -12.71
N GLN A 280 -9.19 -1.62 -13.02
CA GLN A 280 -10.50 -2.14 -12.64
C GLN A 280 -10.47 -2.81 -11.26
N HIS A 281 -11.55 -2.66 -10.48
CA HIS A 281 -11.70 -3.34 -9.20
C HIS A 281 -12.09 -4.79 -9.44
N CYS A 282 -11.28 -5.75 -9.01
CA CYS A 282 -11.60 -7.15 -9.20
C CYS A 282 -11.17 -8.03 -8.02
N LEU A 283 -11.85 -9.16 -7.90
CA LEU A 283 -11.54 -10.27 -7.00
C LEU A 283 -11.85 -11.59 -7.72
N LEU A 284 -11.21 -12.66 -7.28
CA LEU A 284 -11.60 -14.01 -7.68
C LEU A 284 -12.85 -14.44 -6.88
N ALA A 285 -13.69 -15.24 -7.51
CA ALA A 285 -14.71 -16.01 -6.81
C ALA A 285 -14.06 -17.01 -5.84
N TYR A 286 -14.78 -17.36 -4.77
CA TYR A 286 -14.38 -18.36 -3.80
C TYR A 286 -15.53 -19.34 -3.55
N ASP A 287 -15.20 -20.49 -2.98
CA ASP A 287 -16.14 -21.55 -2.64
C ASP A 287 -15.90 -22.08 -1.21
N ASP A 288 -16.63 -23.12 -0.83
CA ASP A 288 -16.57 -23.72 0.50
C ASP A 288 -15.20 -24.37 0.83
N SER A 289 -14.30 -24.54 -0.15
CA SER A 289 -12.94 -25.05 0.08
C SER A 289 -12.01 -24.01 0.73
N TYR A 290 -12.38 -22.74 0.67
CA TYR A 290 -11.61 -21.66 1.28
C TYR A 290 -11.74 -21.69 2.80
N HIS A 291 -10.69 -21.32 3.51
CA HIS A 291 -10.69 -21.17 4.95
C HIS A 291 -11.73 -20.12 5.36
N ILE A 292 -12.43 -20.34 6.47
CA ILE A 292 -13.56 -19.50 6.88
C ILE A 292 -13.21 -18.00 6.99
N SER A 293 -11.98 -17.68 7.40
CA SER A 293 -11.50 -16.30 7.47
C SER A 293 -11.38 -15.64 6.09
N GLN A 294 -11.03 -16.40 5.06
CA GLN A 294 -10.97 -15.90 3.68
C GLN A 294 -12.39 -15.67 3.14
N GLN A 295 -13.30 -16.63 3.36
CA GLN A 295 -14.70 -16.48 2.99
C GLN A 295 -15.31 -15.22 3.60
N GLN A 296 -15.10 -14.99 4.90
CA GLN A 296 -15.57 -13.80 5.60
C GLN A 296 -15.01 -12.49 5.01
N LEU A 297 -13.72 -12.48 4.68
CA LEU A 297 -13.07 -11.32 4.06
C LEU A 297 -13.69 -11.01 2.70
N TYR A 298 -13.73 -12.00 1.80
CA TYR A 298 -14.20 -11.79 0.43
C TYR A 298 -15.70 -11.53 0.37
N GLN A 299 -16.52 -12.24 1.17
CA GLN A 299 -17.95 -11.96 1.30
C GLN A 299 -18.19 -10.52 1.72
N SER A 300 -17.48 -10.06 2.75
CA SER A 300 -17.61 -8.69 3.23
C SER A 300 -17.24 -7.65 2.17
N ILE A 301 -16.35 -7.96 1.23
CA ILE A 301 -16.02 -7.04 0.14
C ILE A 301 -17.12 -7.05 -0.92
N ILE A 302 -17.57 -8.23 -1.33
CA ILE A 302 -18.65 -8.41 -2.30
C ILE A 302 -19.95 -7.73 -1.82
N ASP A 303 -20.31 -7.89 -0.54
CA ASP A 303 -21.54 -7.32 0.04
C ASP A 303 -21.52 -5.79 0.07
N ASN A 304 -20.33 -5.18 0.11
CA ASN A 304 -20.15 -3.73 0.17
C ASN A 304 -20.00 -3.07 -1.21
N HIS A 305 -20.01 -3.83 -2.30
CA HIS A 305 -19.83 -3.31 -3.66
C HIS A 305 -20.90 -3.82 -4.62
N GLN A 306 -21.24 -2.99 -5.60
CA GLN A 306 -21.98 -3.46 -6.75
C GLN A 306 -21.09 -4.42 -7.56
N SER A 307 -21.44 -5.70 -7.52
CA SER A 307 -20.60 -6.76 -8.08
C SER A 307 -21.13 -7.27 -9.43
N LYS A 308 -20.22 -7.52 -10.37
CA LYS A 308 -20.50 -8.18 -11.65
C LYS A 308 -19.64 -9.43 -11.77
N TYR A 309 -20.29 -10.58 -11.98
CA TYR A 309 -19.60 -11.85 -12.16
C TYR A 309 -19.20 -12.03 -13.63
N ILE A 310 -17.98 -12.48 -13.86
CA ILE A 310 -17.43 -12.80 -15.18
C ILE A 310 -16.67 -14.13 -15.12
N GLU A 311 -16.51 -14.79 -16.26
CA GLU A 311 -15.67 -15.98 -16.36
C GLU A 311 -14.25 -15.57 -16.77
N ALA A 312 -13.24 -16.29 -16.28
CA ALA A 312 -11.87 -16.17 -16.74
C ALA A 312 -11.78 -16.52 -18.24
N GLU A 313 -10.98 -15.76 -18.98
CA GLU A 313 -10.73 -15.95 -20.42
C GLU A 313 -9.36 -16.59 -20.70
#